data_AF-A0A935GEB6-F1
#
_entry.id   AF-A0A935GEB6-F1
#
_cell.length_a   1.000
_cell.length_b   1.000
_cell.length_c   1.000
_cell.angle_alpha   90.00
_cell.angle_beta   90.00
_cell.angle_gamma   90.00
#
_symmetry.space_group_name_H-M   'P 1'
#
loop_
_entity.id
_entity.type
_entity.pdbx_description
1 polymer ?
#
loop_
_entity_poly.entity_id
_entity_poly.type
_entity_poly.pdbx_seq_one_letter_code
_entity_poly.pdbx_strand_id
1 'polypeptide(L)'
;MRRCGVSAPNTCGYALDAPPPALLSRAQEARLQQYLELLLSQAQLAVLARQERIYRDSLARAVQLLDVHFGFDPRAPALRAELVGLQTESVALTLPDISSSRERVREYLARDAQRRAGVAPR
;
A
#
# COMPACT_ATOMS: atom_id res chain seq x y z
N MET A 1 37.16 -16.93 30.34
CA MET A 1 37.11 -18.22 31.08
C MET A 1 35.93 -18.18 32.04
N ARG A 2 34.82 -18.87 31.75
CA ARG A 2 33.73 -19.08 32.71
C ARG A 2 34.02 -20.39 33.45
N ARG A 3 34.25 -20.33 34.76
CA ARG A 3 34.20 -21.50 35.65
C ARG A 3 32.91 -21.43 36.43
N CYS A 4 32.09 -22.48 36.31
CA CYS A 4 30.96 -22.73 37.18
C CYS A 4 31.49 -23.04 38.60
N GLY A 5 31.06 -22.27 39.59
CA GLY A 5 31.37 -22.47 41.00
C GLY A 5 30.20 -23.17 41.72
N VAL A 6 30.52 -24.29 42.35
CA VAL A 6 29.62 -25.21 43.05
C VAL A 6 29.17 -24.62 44.39
N SER A 7 27.86 -24.39 44.55
CA SER A 7 27.20 -24.41 45.87
C SER A 7 25.69 -24.60 45.70
N ALA A 8 25.19 -25.69 46.29
CA ALA A 8 23.79 -26.10 46.47
C ALA A 8 22.96 -26.53 45.23
N PRO A 9 22.15 -27.60 45.38
CA PRO A 9 21.49 -28.29 44.26
C PRO A 9 20.23 -27.53 43.84
N ASN A 10 19.90 -27.58 42.55
CA ASN A 10 18.63 -27.12 41.95
C ASN A 10 18.59 -25.70 41.36
N THR A 11 19.71 -25.12 40.94
CA THR A 11 19.69 -23.96 40.01
C THR A 11 20.06 -24.38 38.58
N CYS A 12 19.41 -25.43 38.10
CA CYS A 12 19.12 -25.60 36.67
C CYS A 12 17.64 -25.25 36.45
N GLY A 13 17.26 -24.02 36.78
CA GLY A 13 15.91 -23.50 36.54
C GLY A 13 15.81 -23.02 35.10
N TYR A 14 15.30 -23.89 34.23
CA TYR A 14 14.84 -23.56 32.89
C TYR A 14 14.01 -22.27 32.95
N ALA A 15 14.41 -21.23 32.21
CA ALA A 15 13.53 -20.09 31.96
C ALA A 15 12.36 -20.57 31.07
N LEU A 16 11.35 -21.21 31.67
CA LEU A 16 10.12 -21.68 31.02
C LEU A 16 8.97 -20.66 31.14
N ASP A 17 9.18 -19.53 31.79
CA ASP A 17 8.09 -18.60 32.15
C ASP A 17 7.85 -17.46 31.15
N ALA A 18 8.48 -17.49 29.97
CA ALA A 18 7.99 -16.67 28.86
C ALA A 18 6.81 -17.40 28.22
N PRO A 19 5.59 -16.85 28.20
CA PRO A 19 4.49 -17.48 27.49
C PRO A 19 4.95 -17.76 26.06
N PRO A 20 4.78 -19.00 25.55
CA PRO A 20 5.22 -19.33 24.21
C PRO A 20 4.58 -18.32 23.25
N PRO A 21 5.33 -17.81 22.25
CA PRO A 21 4.77 -16.90 21.27
C PRO A 21 3.48 -17.53 20.75
N ALA A 22 2.37 -16.80 20.85
CA ALA A 22 1.05 -17.33 20.53
C ALA A 22 1.08 -17.81 19.08
N LEU A 23 1.26 -19.12 18.89
CA LEU A 23 1.31 -19.73 17.57
C LEU A 23 -0.08 -19.55 16.98
N LEU A 24 -0.17 -18.82 15.87
CA LEU A 24 -1.41 -18.66 15.14
C LEU A 24 -1.88 -20.06 14.71
N SER A 25 -3.17 -20.32 14.84
CA SER A 25 -3.71 -21.53 14.21
C SER A 25 -3.67 -21.38 12.69
N ARG A 26 -3.56 -22.49 11.96
CA ARG A 26 -3.57 -22.48 10.48
C ARG A 26 -4.76 -21.72 9.89
N ALA A 27 -5.91 -21.76 10.56
CA ALA A 27 -7.11 -21.03 10.14
C ALA A 27 -7.00 -19.50 10.38
N GLN A 28 -6.31 -19.09 11.45
CA GLN A 28 -6.03 -17.68 11.73
C GLN A 28 -5.04 -17.11 10.71
N GLU A 29 -3.98 -17.84 10.39
CA GLU A 29 -3.02 -17.45 9.36
C GLU A 29 -3.69 -17.23 8.00
N ALA A 30 -4.52 -18.19 7.56
CA ALA A 30 -5.24 -18.09 6.29
C ALA A 30 -6.15 -16.84 6.23
N ARG A 31 -6.82 -16.51 7.35
CA ARG A 31 -7.66 -15.30 7.43
C ARG A 31 -6.83 -14.02 7.32
N LEU A 32 -5.67 -13.97 7.98
CA LEU A 32 -4.79 -12.80 7.92
C LEU A 32 -4.22 -12.61 6.52
N GLN A 33 -3.87 -13.69 5.83
CA GLN A 33 -3.43 -13.66 4.43
C GLN A 33 -4.55 -13.11 3.52
N GLN A 34 -5.78 -13.60 3.67
CA GLN A 34 -6.93 -13.08 2.92
C GLN A 34 -7.16 -11.58 3.19
N TYR A 35 -7.01 -11.15 4.44
CA TYR A 35 -7.15 -9.74 4.79
C TYR A 35 -6.04 -8.89 4.17
N LEU A 36 -4.80 -9.39 4.15
CA LEU A 36 -3.69 -8.75 3.47
C LEU A 36 -3.95 -8.57 1.97
N GLU A 37 -4.40 -9.63 1.28
CA GLU A 37 -4.75 -9.58 -0.15
C GLU A 37 -5.84 -8.54 -0.44
N LEU A 38 -6.85 -8.45 0.43
CA LEU A 38 -7.91 -7.46 0.33
C LEU A 38 -7.36 -6.03 0.44
N LEU A 39 -6.49 -5.75 1.41
CA LEU A 39 -5.87 -4.44 1.59
C LEU A 39 -5.04 -4.05 0.36
N LEU A 40 -4.26 -4.99 -0.19
CA LEU A 40 -3.47 -4.74 -1.40
C LEU A 40 -4.35 -4.48 -2.63
N SER A 41 -5.48 -5.19 -2.74
CA SER A 41 -6.46 -4.97 -3.81
C SER A 41 -7.09 -3.58 -3.71
N GLN A 42 -7.45 -3.15 -2.50
CA GLN A 42 -7.96 -1.80 -2.26
C GLN A 42 -6.92 -0.72 -2.62
N ALA A 43 -5.65 -0.93 -2.28
CA ALA A 43 -4.57 -0.03 -2.65
C ALA A 43 -4.44 0.10 -4.18
N GLN A 44 -4.47 -1.01 -4.91
CA GLN A 44 -4.40 -1.02 -6.38
C GLN A 44 -5.59 -0.28 -7.02
N LEU A 45 -6.81 -0.50 -6.53
CA LEU A 45 -7.98 0.22 -7.02
C LEU A 45 -7.90 1.72 -6.71
N ALA A 46 -7.38 2.10 -5.55
CA ALA A 46 -7.20 3.49 -5.16
C ALA A 46 -6.19 4.21 -6.06
N VAL A 47 -5.13 3.53 -6.51
CA VAL A 47 -4.18 4.06 -7.50
C VAL A 47 -4.89 4.38 -8.82
N LEU A 48 -5.68 3.43 -9.35
CA LEU A 48 -6.43 3.63 -10.59
C LEU A 48 -7.46 4.77 -10.48
N ALA A 49 -8.07 4.91 -9.31
CA ALA A 49 -9.03 5.96 -9.01
C ALA A 49 -8.39 7.30 -8.59
N ARG A 50 -7.06 7.39 -8.51
CA ARG A 50 -6.29 8.56 -8.03
C ARG A 50 -6.68 9.01 -6.62
N GLN A 51 -7.10 8.06 -5.78
CA GLN A 51 -7.51 8.29 -4.40
C GLN A 51 -6.31 8.08 -3.46
N GLU A 52 -5.39 9.04 -3.45
CA GLU A 52 -4.12 8.96 -2.71
C GLU A 52 -4.30 8.63 -1.22
N ARG A 53 -5.33 9.20 -0.57
CA ARG A 53 -5.63 8.90 0.84
C ARG A 53 -5.95 7.42 1.06
N ILE A 54 -6.81 6.83 0.23
CA ILE A 54 -7.20 5.42 0.37
C ILE A 54 -6.02 4.51 0.08
N TYR A 55 -5.21 4.85 -0.92
CA TYR A 55 -3.96 4.15 -1.21
C TYR A 55 -3.04 4.10 0.01
N ARG A 56 -2.72 5.25 0.61
CA ARG A 56 -1.88 5.34 1.81
C ARG A 56 -2.48 4.60 3.01
N ASP A 57 -3.77 4.80 3.26
CA ASP A 57 -4.48 4.16 4.37
C ASP A 57 -4.46 2.62 4.23
N SER A 58 -4.57 2.10 3.00
CA SER A 58 -4.55 0.65 2.74
C SER A 58 -3.16 0.05 2.99
N LEU A 59 -2.11 0.73 2.52
CA LEU A 59 -0.72 0.30 2.74
C LEU A 59 -0.32 0.38 4.21
N ALA A 60 -0.74 1.42 4.94
CA ALA A 60 -0.47 1.56 6.37
C ALA A 60 -1.09 0.42 7.18
N ARG A 61 -2.33 0.03 6.85
CA ARG A 61 -3.00 -1.12 7.48
C ARG A 61 -2.31 -2.44 7.16
N ALA A 62 -1.81 -2.61 5.94
CA ALA A 62 -1.06 -3.81 5.56
C ALA A 62 0.26 -3.90 6.34
N VAL A 63 0.98 -2.79 6.50
CA VAL A 63 2.17 -2.72 7.36
C VAL A 63 1.83 -3.06 8.82
N GLN A 64 0.76 -2.48 9.37
CA GLN A 64 0.32 -2.76 10.73
C GLN A 64 -0.03 -4.25 10.92
N LEU A 65 -0.70 -4.87 9.95
CA LEU A 65 -1.03 -6.29 9.98
C LEU A 65 0.22 -7.16 10.06
N LEU A 66 1.25 -6.82 9.27
CA LEU A 66 2.54 -7.51 9.28
C LEU A 66 3.27 -7.34 10.62
N ASP A 67 3.31 -6.12 11.15
CA ASP A 67 3.98 -5.81 12.41
C ASP A 67 3.33 -6.54 13.60
N VAL A 68 2.00 -6.64 13.63
CA VAL A 68 1.25 -7.25 14.76
C VAL A 68 1.27 -8.78 14.69
N HIS A 69 1.14 -9.37 13.51
CA HIS A 69 0.87 -10.81 13.38
C HIS A 69 2.01 -11.63 12.76
N PHE A 70 2.94 -11.00 12.04
CA PHE A 70 3.99 -11.69 11.30
C PHE A 70 5.41 -11.31 11.76
N GLY A 71 5.56 -10.71 12.95
CA GLY A 71 6.88 -10.27 13.46
C GLY A 71 7.93 -11.37 13.62
N PHE A 72 7.52 -12.65 13.68
CA PHE A 72 8.43 -13.80 13.74
C PHE A 72 8.75 -14.41 12.36
N ASP A 73 8.06 -13.99 11.29
CA ASP A 73 8.30 -14.48 9.94
C ASP A 73 9.52 -13.74 9.34
N PRO A 74 10.57 -14.45 8.89
CA PRO A 74 11.77 -13.83 8.31
C PRO A 74 11.49 -13.05 7.01
N ARG A 75 10.35 -13.27 6.35
CA ARG A 75 9.95 -12.57 5.13
C ARG A 75 9.22 -11.25 5.41
N ALA A 76 8.60 -11.12 6.58
CA ALA A 76 7.80 -9.94 6.95
C ALA A 76 8.60 -8.62 6.87
N PRO A 77 9.88 -8.53 7.30
CA PRO A 77 10.64 -7.30 7.21
C PRO A 77 10.86 -6.80 5.77
N ALA A 78 11.10 -7.71 4.82
CA ALA A 78 11.31 -7.35 3.42
C ALA A 78 10.02 -6.82 2.79
N LEU A 79 8.90 -7.54 2.95
CA LEU A 79 7.59 -7.10 2.47
C LEU A 79 7.17 -5.76 3.10
N ARG A 80 7.39 -5.60 4.40
CA ARG A 80 7.14 -4.34 5.10
C ARG A 80 7.94 -3.19 4.49
N ALA A 81 9.23 -3.41 4.21
CA ALA A 81 10.08 -2.39 3.60
C ALA A 81 9.56 -1.96 2.22
N GLU A 82 9.12 -2.90 1.40
CA GLU A 82 8.49 -2.60 0.10
C GLU A 82 7.21 -1.77 0.27
N LEU A 83 6.31 -2.17 1.16
CA LEU A 83 5.05 -1.44 1.40
C LEU A 83 5.29 -0.03 1.98
N VAL A 84 6.32 0.16 2.79
CA VAL A 84 6.74 1.48 3.27
C VAL A 84 7.35 2.32 2.15
N GLY A 85 8.16 1.71 1.28
CA GLY A 85 8.71 2.37 0.10
C GLY A 85 7.60 2.89 -0.82
N LEU A 86 6.62 2.04 -1.13
CA LEU A 86 5.47 2.40 -1.96
C LEU A 86 4.67 3.59 -1.40
N GLN A 87 4.52 3.71 -0.08
CA GLN A 87 3.81 4.84 0.52
C GLN A 87 4.46 6.21 0.23
N THR A 88 5.75 6.23 -0.10
CA THR A 88 6.49 7.46 -0.44
C THR A 88 6.28 7.90 -1.88
N GLU A 89 5.75 7.03 -2.74
CA GLU A 89 5.48 7.36 -4.14
C GLU A 89 4.22 8.24 -4.27
N SER A 90 4.33 9.26 -5.13
CA SER A 90 3.20 10.13 -5.43
C SER A 90 2.29 9.50 -6.48
N VAL A 91 1.08 9.15 -6.09
CA VAL A 91 0.07 8.53 -6.96
C VAL A 91 -0.91 9.56 -7.56
N ALA A 92 -0.98 10.76 -6.98
CA ALA A 92 -1.84 11.82 -7.49
C ALA A 92 -1.19 12.52 -8.70
N LEU A 93 -1.63 12.17 -9.91
CA LEU A 93 -1.38 12.98 -11.09
C LEU A 93 -2.35 14.17 -11.12
N THR A 94 -1.81 15.38 -11.01
CA THR A 94 -2.55 16.61 -11.33
C THR A 94 -2.83 16.59 -12.84
N LEU A 95 -4.12 16.56 -13.23
CA LEU A 95 -4.47 16.71 -14.64
C LEU A 95 -4.10 18.13 -15.07
N PRO A 96 -3.29 18.32 -16.13
CA PRO A 96 -3.10 19.64 -16.69
C PRO A 96 -4.45 20.18 -17.16
N ASP A 97 -4.71 21.47 -16.92
CA ASP A 97 -5.90 22.12 -17.47
C ASP A 97 -5.78 22.22 -19.00
N ILE A 98 -6.60 21.45 -19.71
CA ILE A 98 -6.66 21.45 -21.18
C ILE A 98 -7.76 22.36 -21.73
N SER A 99 -8.34 23.22 -20.88
CA SER A 99 -9.48 24.06 -21.25
C SER A 99 -9.10 25.03 -22.37
N SER A 100 -7.90 25.59 -22.32
CA SER A 100 -7.36 26.47 -23.38
C SER A 100 -7.25 25.77 -24.74
N SER A 101 -6.71 24.55 -24.78
CA SER A 101 -6.60 23.75 -26.00
C SER A 101 -7.98 23.44 -26.58
N ARG A 102 -8.94 23.08 -25.73
CA ARG A 102 -10.32 22.81 -26.13
C ARG A 102 -11.01 24.05 -26.69
N GLU A 103 -10.79 25.21 -26.08
CA GLU A 103 -11.37 26.46 -26.55
C GLU A 103 -10.81 26.86 -27.91
N ARG A 104 -9.50 26.72 -28.11
CA ARG A 104 -8.85 26.96 -29.41
C ARG A 104 -9.40 26.08 -30.52
N VAL A 105 -9.65 24.80 -30.24
CA VAL A 105 -10.27 23.90 -31.22
C VAL A 105 -11.69 24.34 -31.55
N ARG A 106 -12.49 24.76 -30.55
CA ARG A 106 -13.85 25.28 -30.77
C ARG A 106 -13.84 26.56 -31.61
N GLU A 107 -12.96 27.50 -31.30
CA GLU A 107 -12.81 28.73 -32.10
C GLU A 107 -12.45 28.42 -33.55
N TYR A 108 -11.51 27.50 -33.77
CA TYR A 108 -11.12 27.08 -35.12
C TYR A 108 -12.32 26.50 -35.90
N LEU A 109 -13.07 25.59 -35.28
CA LEU A 109 -14.26 24.99 -35.89
C LEU A 109 -15.35 26.02 -36.20
N ALA A 110 -15.59 26.98 -35.30
CA ALA A 110 -16.55 28.06 -35.52
C ALA A 110 -16.14 28.96 -36.69
N ARG A 111 -14.85 29.30 -36.79
CA ARG A 111 -14.30 30.06 -37.93
C ARG A 111 -14.44 29.30 -39.24
N ASP A 112 -14.15 28.00 -39.27
CA ASP A 112 -14.31 27.17 -40.46
C ASP A 112 -15.78 27.08 -40.92
N ALA A 113 -16.72 26.90 -39.98
CA ALA A 113 -18.15 26.89 -40.27
C ALA A 113 -18.64 28.22 -40.86
N GLN A 114 -18.19 29.35 -40.32
CA GLN A 114 -18.50 30.68 -40.86
C GLN A 114 -17.93 30.87 -42.27
N ARG A 115 -16.70 30.40 -42.53
CA ARG A 115 -16.11 30.45 -43.88
C ARG A 115 -16.91 29.63 -44.88
N ARG A 116 -17.42 28.46 -44.47
CA ARG A 116 -18.27 27.61 -45.32
C ARG A 116 -19.65 28.22 -45.56
N ALA A 117 -20.26 28.83 -44.55
CA ALA A 117 -21.56 29.49 -44.67
C ALA A 117 -21.49 30.82 -45.46
N GLY A 118 -20.34 31.52 -45.40
CA GLY A 118 -20.08 32.75 -46.15
C GLY A 118 -19.73 32.53 -47.63
N VAL A 119 -19.48 31.28 -48.05
CA VAL A 119 -19.34 30.89 -49.46
C VAL A 119 -20.74 30.52 -49.99
N ALA A 120 -21.55 31.53 -50.27
CA ALA A 120 -22.68 31.41 -51.18
C ALA A 120 -22.21 31.88 -52.57
N PRO A 121 -22.17 31.00 -53.59
CA PRO A 121 -21.74 31.39 -54.93
C PRO A 121 -22.82 32.27 -55.58
N ARG A 122 -22.37 33.33 -56.25
CA ARG A 122 -23.14 34.12 -57.21
C ARG A 122 -23.38 33.33 -58.49
#